data_AF-A0A9P7VG99-F1
#
_entry.id   AF-A0A9P7VG99-F1
#
_cell.length_a   1.000
_cell.length_b   1.000
_cell.length_c   1.000
_cell.angle_alpha   90.00
_cell.angle_beta   90.00
_cell.angle_gamma   90.00
#
_symmetry.space_group_name_H-M   'P 1'
#
loop_
_entity.id
_entity.type
_entity.pdbx_description
1 polymer ?
#
loop_
_entity_poly.entity_id
_entity_poly.type
_entity_poly.pdbx_seq_one_letter_code
_entity_poly.pdbx_strand_id
1 'polypeptide(L)'
;MGIFETLDAISWNLASIGGLTLDEFQTLPYKPPPDVPDASYTILHFSTAEKPAVDEEQISVNANRTLHDTCQKVFGNTGVLKFEYLKEETNANKQCILTITRPNGSMRSYQSDATFTRKTEAKAQVCQRAIEHDALQFIAEGESKLSKHLALLENEDKVDNMVPEKDPGVKAVEDWCEESNLLVKWYDVTAKDGERHGAALRILATLHSFRVYSTAALYKGFTEAKAACALVAIAEGALKFTGGASFPAPPPVGQVSLQEFYNLLPRPLPEPSLAKQNVSEVQAVGWLNQTIQSTRGSQLQAEYLPFTENSLSGCLLRIDRPDPKQCKSYIVDARFQKRGESKTAVALIAVSQGVGVWLKEVTKEINKITPEMKRIKDSFLPKLTKECQASNDEQPTFEYKNQRDAWSCTMTVNLSPTKGQRDLREFSVPTRYRNQSDAKIAACCKAANENLIDLLRFRREPSLPQYLEAKKRKREDGEVEPFSKRHKKGQSQTEPSNNMGKPKVWEAHLPARPHGHLPYPPRYTAPSPSLHRPQFTPYMPLQRPYRGPPPNRRP
;
A
#
# COMPACT_ATOMS: atom_id res chain seq x y z
N MET A 1 -37.10 -7.05 21.84
CA MET A 1 -36.63 -6.05 22.82
C MET A 1 -36.89 -4.65 22.29
N GLY A 2 -37.22 -3.72 23.16
CA GLY A 2 -37.22 -2.29 22.87
C GLY A 2 -35.79 -1.73 22.81
N ILE A 3 -35.66 -0.52 22.24
CA ILE A 3 -34.35 0.18 22.20
C ILE A 3 -33.86 0.48 23.62
N PHE A 4 -34.75 0.83 24.55
CA PHE A 4 -34.44 1.08 25.95
C PHE A 4 -33.86 -0.15 26.67
N GLU A 5 -34.54 -1.31 26.59
CA GLU A 5 -34.02 -2.58 27.14
C GLU A 5 -32.62 -2.93 26.62
N THR A 6 -32.33 -2.56 25.37
CA THR A 6 -31.01 -2.76 24.75
C THR A 6 -29.96 -1.80 25.32
N LEU A 7 -30.33 -0.54 25.59
CA LEU A 7 -29.46 0.47 26.19
C LEU A 7 -29.19 0.20 27.68
N ASP A 8 -30.19 -0.26 28.44
CA ASP A 8 -30.03 -0.64 29.84
C ASP A 8 -29.07 -1.82 29.98
N ALA A 9 -29.19 -2.83 29.10
CA ALA A 9 -28.25 -3.94 29.03
C ALA A 9 -26.83 -3.50 28.64
N ILE A 10 -26.67 -2.52 27.75
CA ILE A 10 -25.36 -1.95 27.41
C ILE A 10 -24.77 -1.19 28.61
N SER A 11 -25.57 -0.36 29.29
CA SER A 11 -25.14 0.40 30.46
C SER A 11 -24.67 -0.52 31.60
N TRP A 12 -25.43 -1.58 31.88
CA TRP A 12 -25.09 -2.56 32.91
C TRP A 12 -23.81 -3.34 32.58
N ASN A 13 -23.61 -3.70 31.30
CA ASN A 13 -22.39 -4.34 30.82
C ASN A 13 -21.16 -3.42 30.78
N LEU A 14 -21.34 -2.09 30.70
CA LEU A 14 -20.25 -1.13 30.85
C LEU A 14 -19.89 -0.92 32.33
N ALA A 15 -20.88 -0.82 33.21
CA ALA A 15 -20.65 -0.73 34.65
C ALA A 15 -19.91 -1.97 35.21
N SER A 16 -20.27 -3.18 34.77
CA SER A 16 -19.65 -4.43 35.24
C SER A 16 -18.18 -4.62 34.84
N ILE A 17 -17.67 -3.85 33.85
CA ILE A 17 -16.25 -3.80 33.48
C ILE A 17 -15.50 -2.58 34.05
N GLY A 18 -16.11 -1.84 34.99
CA GLY A 18 -15.53 -0.65 35.61
C GLY A 18 -15.72 0.65 34.82
N GLY A 19 -16.65 0.67 33.86
CA GLY A 19 -17.09 1.89 33.21
C GLY A 19 -17.94 2.73 34.17
N LEU A 20 -17.41 3.89 34.56
CA LEU A 20 -18.11 4.86 35.41
C LEU A 20 -19.28 5.51 34.67
N THR A 21 -20.37 5.79 35.38
CA THR A 21 -21.39 6.73 34.91
C THR A 21 -20.85 8.16 34.85
N LEU A 22 -21.56 9.05 34.14
CA LEU A 22 -21.15 10.44 33.99
C LEU A 22 -21.08 11.19 35.33
N ASP A 23 -21.98 10.88 36.26
CA ASP A 23 -22.04 11.51 37.59
C ASP A 23 -20.94 10.95 38.53
N GLU A 24 -20.63 9.65 38.46
CA GLU A 24 -19.48 9.07 39.16
C GLU A 24 -18.15 9.65 38.66
N PHE A 25 -18.02 9.86 37.34
CA PHE A 25 -16.84 10.53 36.77
C PHE A 25 -16.71 11.99 37.24
N GLN A 26 -17.83 12.73 37.34
CA GLN A 26 -17.83 14.11 37.81
C GLN A 26 -17.62 14.27 39.32
N THR A 27 -17.92 13.24 40.12
CA THR A 27 -17.77 13.27 41.59
C THR A 27 -16.41 12.77 42.10
N LEU A 28 -15.57 12.18 41.23
CA LEU A 28 -14.22 11.75 41.60
C LEU A 28 -13.25 12.95 41.72
N PRO A 29 -12.61 13.18 42.89
CA PRO A 29 -11.65 14.27 43.04
C PRO A 29 -10.36 13.97 42.28
N TYR A 30 -10.02 14.85 41.33
CA TYR A 30 -8.79 14.77 40.55
C TYR A 30 -7.55 14.74 41.46
N LYS A 31 -6.77 13.67 41.38
CA LYS A 31 -5.43 13.58 41.98
C LYS A 31 -4.38 13.65 40.86
N PRO A 32 -3.45 14.63 40.86
CA PRO A 32 -2.31 14.58 39.96
C PRO A 32 -1.44 13.34 40.26
N PRO A 33 -0.75 12.78 39.26
CA PRO A 33 0.20 11.69 39.49
C PRO A 33 1.38 12.19 40.33
N PRO A 34 2.00 11.33 41.16
CA PRO A 34 3.21 11.69 41.91
C PRO A 34 4.41 11.79 40.97
N ASP A 35 5.28 12.78 41.20
CA ASP A 35 6.57 12.88 40.53
C ASP A 35 7.46 11.67 40.85
N VAL A 36 8.13 11.14 39.84
CA VAL A 36 9.06 10.00 39.96
C VAL A 36 10.47 10.50 39.60
N PRO A 37 11.48 10.31 40.48
CA PRO A 37 12.83 10.84 40.25
C PRO A 37 13.61 10.04 39.20
N ASP A 38 14.60 10.69 38.60
CA ASP A 38 15.52 10.10 37.61
C ASP A 38 16.24 8.84 38.11
N ALA A 39 16.29 7.82 37.25
CA ALA A 39 17.15 6.66 37.41
C ALA A 39 17.61 6.12 36.04
N SER A 40 18.88 6.33 35.70
CA SER A 40 19.59 5.62 34.63
C SER A 40 19.72 4.11 34.93
N TYR A 41 19.98 3.27 33.90
CA TYR A 41 21.04 2.23 33.84
C TYR A 41 20.83 1.23 32.67
N THR A 42 21.81 0.34 32.44
CA THR A 42 22.08 -0.35 31.15
C THR A 42 21.59 -1.83 31.09
N ILE A 43 21.93 -2.57 30.02
CA ILE A 43 21.21 -3.74 29.47
C ILE A 43 22.03 -5.07 29.55
N LEU A 44 21.38 -6.25 29.63
CA LEU A 44 21.62 -7.49 28.80
C LEU A 44 20.77 -8.75 29.22
N HIS A 45 20.81 -9.84 28.43
CA HIS A 45 19.96 -11.07 28.45
C HIS A 45 20.66 -12.34 29.02
N PHE A 46 19.98 -13.51 29.17
CA PHE A 46 20.32 -14.86 28.60
C PHE A 46 19.12 -15.93 28.79
N SER A 47 19.07 -17.22 28.27
CA SER A 47 18.04 -18.34 28.60
C SER A 47 18.14 -19.78 27.92
N THR A 48 17.61 -20.96 28.43
CA THR A 48 16.93 -22.18 27.72
C THR A 48 16.44 -23.50 28.47
N ALA A 49 15.27 -24.11 28.10
CA ALA A 49 14.69 -25.53 28.10
C ALA A 49 15.07 -26.71 29.14
N GLU A 50 14.52 -27.97 29.26
CA GLU A 50 13.51 -28.87 28.56
C GLU A 50 12.84 -30.07 29.39
N LYS A 51 11.57 -30.46 29.06
CA LYS A 51 10.68 -31.69 29.18
C LYS A 51 9.38 -31.79 30.14
N PRO A 52 8.59 -32.91 30.31
CA PRO A 52 7.19 -33.07 29.78
C PRO A 52 6.01 -33.53 30.73
N ALA A 53 4.93 -34.11 30.13
CA ALA A 53 3.57 -34.50 30.61
C ALA A 53 3.36 -35.24 31.96
N VAL A 54 2.71 -34.55 32.92
CA VAL A 54 2.33 -34.89 34.31
C VAL A 54 1.34 -33.81 34.85
N ASP A 55 0.03 -33.83 34.51
CA ASP A 55 -0.99 -32.77 34.77
C ASP A 55 -0.65 -31.35 34.26
N GLU A 56 -1.49 -30.66 33.48
CA GLU A 56 -1.04 -29.43 32.78
C GLU A 56 -0.58 -28.28 33.68
N GLU A 57 -1.07 -28.15 34.92
CA GLU A 57 -0.52 -27.22 35.91
C GLU A 57 0.77 -27.73 36.58
N GLN A 58 0.97 -29.05 36.70
CA GLN A 58 2.12 -29.65 37.41
C GLN A 58 3.30 -29.95 36.46
N ILE A 59 3.06 -30.27 35.18
CA ILE A 59 4.05 -30.22 34.08
C ILE A 59 4.72 -28.87 34.10
N SER A 60 3.90 -27.82 34.03
CA SER A 60 4.35 -26.56 33.46
C SER A 60 5.11 -25.74 34.51
N VAL A 61 4.82 -25.97 35.80
CA VAL A 61 5.70 -25.65 36.93
C VAL A 61 7.02 -26.44 36.88
N ASN A 62 6.98 -27.75 36.65
CA ASN A 62 8.18 -28.60 36.55
C ASN A 62 9.05 -28.25 35.33
N ALA A 63 8.45 -27.82 34.23
CA ALA A 63 9.08 -27.37 33.01
C ALA A 63 9.95 -26.15 33.30
N ASN A 64 9.36 -25.06 33.84
CA ASN A 64 10.11 -23.87 34.27
C ASN A 64 11.24 -24.23 35.25
N ARG A 65 11.01 -25.19 36.16
CA ARG A 65 12.04 -25.63 37.11
C ARG A 65 13.20 -26.35 36.42
N THR A 66 12.93 -27.33 35.56
CA THR A 66 13.94 -28.10 34.81
C THR A 66 14.82 -27.17 33.96
N LEU A 67 14.19 -26.14 33.41
CA LEU A 67 14.79 -24.96 32.78
C LEU A 67 15.82 -24.26 33.68
N HIS A 68 15.39 -23.78 34.85
CA HIS A 68 16.25 -23.10 35.83
C HIS A 68 17.38 -24.04 36.32
N ASP A 69 17.04 -25.28 36.70
CA ASP A 69 17.99 -26.23 37.28
C ASP A 69 19.09 -26.63 36.26
N THR A 70 18.78 -26.67 34.96
CA THR A 70 19.80 -26.93 33.91
C THR A 70 20.66 -25.69 33.63
N CYS A 71 20.08 -24.49 33.58
CA CYS A 71 20.86 -23.24 33.53
C CYS A 71 21.86 -23.17 34.68
N GLN A 72 21.41 -23.47 35.90
CA GLN A 72 22.24 -23.47 37.10
C GLN A 72 23.34 -24.53 37.03
N LYS A 73 23.04 -25.72 36.47
CA LYS A 73 24.00 -26.83 36.33
C LYS A 73 25.08 -26.59 35.28
N VAL A 74 24.76 -25.91 34.17
CA VAL A 74 25.70 -25.75 33.03
C VAL A 74 26.39 -24.38 33.01
N PHE A 75 25.74 -23.33 33.53
CA PHE A 75 26.28 -21.97 33.54
C PHE A 75 26.54 -21.41 34.95
N GLY A 76 26.19 -22.14 36.01
CA GLY A 76 26.35 -21.69 37.39
C GLY A 76 25.39 -20.56 37.81
N ASN A 77 24.46 -20.16 36.93
CA ASN A 77 23.56 -19.03 37.13
C ASN A 77 22.24 -19.25 36.36
N THR A 78 21.12 -18.85 36.95
CA THR A 78 19.77 -18.83 36.31
C THR A 78 19.38 -17.49 35.71
N GLY A 79 20.14 -16.41 35.92
CA GLY A 79 19.93 -15.11 35.27
C GLY A 79 19.99 -15.22 33.73
N VAL A 80 20.62 -16.29 33.25
CA VAL A 80 20.34 -16.88 31.96
C VAL A 80 18.93 -17.51 31.92
N LEU A 81 17.86 -16.72 32.12
CA LEU A 81 16.44 -17.04 31.81
C LEU A 81 15.54 -15.78 31.67
N LYS A 82 15.62 -15.01 30.58
CA LYS A 82 14.77 -13.81 30.37
C LYS A 82 13.38 -14.14 29.77
N PHE A 83 12.33 -13.81 30.53
CA PHE A 83 10.93 -13.89 30.11
C PHE A 83 10.34 -12.49 29.86
N GLU A 84 9.66 -12.32 28.72
CA GLU A 84 9.01 -11.07 28.32
C GLU A 84 7.52 -11.29 28.10
N TYR A 85 6.67 -10.43 28.68
CA TYR A 85 5.21 -10.57 28.56
C TYR A 85 4.65 -9.53 27.63
N LEU A 86 4.20 -9.95 26.45
CA LEU A 86 3.43 -9.09 25.56
C LEU A 86 2.07 -8.80 26.23
N LYS A 87 1.75 -7.52 26.39
CA LYS A 87 0.41 -7.03 26.72
C LYS A 87 -0.23 -6.52 25.44
N GLU A 88 -1.34 -7.13 25.02
CA GLU A 88 -2.30 -6.42 24.18
C GLU A 88 -3.04 -5.39 25.03
N GLU A 89 -3.61 -4.35 24.40
CA GLU A 89 -4.31 -3.26 25.10
C GLU A 89 -5.60 -3.74 25.78
N THR A 90 -6.22 -4.80 25.25
CA THR A 90 -7.32 -5.54 25.89
C THR A 90 -6.78 -6.51 26.94
N ASN A 91 -7.21 -6.36 28.18
CA ASN A 91 -6.60 -7.04 29.33
C ASN A 91 -6.80 -8.56 29.39
N ALA A 92 -7.57 -9.18 28.51
CA ALA A 92 -7.91 -10.61 28.55
C ALA A 92 -6.74 -11.55 28.22
N ASN A 93 -5.90 -11.17 27.23
CA ASN A 93 -4.86 -12.05 26.69
C ASN A 93 -3.48 -11.72 27.27
N LYS A 94 -2.74 -12.74 27.71
CA LYS A 94 -1.35 -12.63 28.17
C LYS A 94 -0.50 -13.65 27.40
N GLN A 95 0.48 -13.15 26.65
CA GLN A 95 1.46 -13.99 25.96
C GLN A 95 2.84 -13.81 26.61
N CYS A 96 3.65 -14.86 26.59
CA CYS A 96 5.01 -14.85 27.11
C CYS A 96 6.01 -15.28 26.02
N ILE A 97 7.12 -14.55 25.91
CA ILE A 97 8.31 -14.91 25.13
C ILE A 97 9.40 -15.32 26.12
N LEU A 98 10.15 -16.37 25.80
CA LEU A 98 11.37 -16.76 26.51
C LEU A 98 12.55 -16.57 25.55
N THR A 99 13.36 -15.53 25.77
CA THR A 99 14.47 -15.18 24.87
C THR A 99 15.78 -15.79 25.34
N ILE A 100 16.30 -16.65 24.48
CA ILE A 100 17.20 -17.75 24.73
C ILE A 100 18.59 -17.44 24.22
N THR A 101 19.60 -17.80 24.99
CA THR A 101 20.92 -17.17 24.92
C THR A 101 21.90 -17.85 25.86
N ARG A 102 23.18 -17.93 25.48
CA ARG A 102 24.28 -18.52 26.26
C ARG A 102 25.40 -17.50 26.55
N PRO A 103 26.29 -17.74 27.54
CA PRO A 103 27.47 -16.91 27.81
C PRO A 103 28.47 -16.71 26.65
N ASN A 104 28.32 -17.42 25.52
CA ASN A 104 29.10 -17.23 24.29
C ASN A 104 28.39 -16.34 23.24
N GLY A 105 27.23 -15.76 23.56
CA GLY A 105 26.45 -14.89 22.68
C GLY A 105 25.45 -15.58 21.73
N SER A 106 25.46 -16.91 21.56
CA SER A 106 24.50 -17.58 20.67
C SER A 106 23.06 -17.50 21.22
N MET A 107 22.06 -17.25 20.37
CA MET A 107 20.68 -16.91 20.78
C MET A 107 19.58 -17.74 20.08
N ARG A 108 18.42 -17.90 20.73
CA ARG A 108 17.12 -18.32 20.13
C ARG A 108 15.98 -17.56 20.83
N SER A 109 14.71 -17.82 20.49
CA SER A 109 13.55 -17.33 21.25
C SER A 109 12.33 -18.20 20.98
N TYR A 110 11.42 -18.28 21.94
CA TYR A 110 10.24 -19.13 21.93
C TYR A 110 9.05 -18.40 22.55
N GLN A 111 7.83 -18.77 22.20
CA GLN A 111 6.62 -17.98 22.51
C GLN A 111 5.43 -18.87 22.88
N SER A 112 4.71 -18.50 23.95
CA SER A 112 3.42 -19.12 24.30
C SER A 112 2.35 -18.77 23.29
N ASP A 113 1.20 -19.42 23.36
CA ASP A 113 -0.01 -18.87 22.76
C ASP A 113 -0.47 -17.59 23.49
N ALA A 114 -1.25 -16.76 22.81
CA ALA A 114 -1.86 -15.55 23.35
C ALA A 114 -3.25 -15.82 24.00
N THR A 115 -3.53 -17.06 24.38
CA THR A 115 -4.83 -17.53 24.88
C THR A 115 -4.94 -17.53 26.41
N PHE A 116 -3.84 -17.34 27.13
CA PHE A 116 -3.81 -17.43 28.60
C PHE A 116 -4.27 -16.14 29.25
N THR A 117 -5.15 -16.25 30.25
CA THR A 117 -5.59 -15.08 31.02
C THR A 117 -4.56 -14.68 32.08
N ARG A 118 -3.75 -15.64 32.57
CA ARG A 118 -2.71 -15.39 33.57
C ARG A 118 -1.30 -15.47 32.98
N LYS A 119 -0.43 -14.56 33.43
CA LYS A 119 1.00 -14.57 33.10
C LYS A 119 1.73 -15.83 33.55
N THR A 120 1.27 -16.48 34.62
CA THR A 120 1.85 -17.72 35.14
C THR A 120 1.68 -18.87 34.14
N GLU A 121 0.46 -19.08 33.66
CA GLU A 121 0.12 -20.07 32.62
C GLU A 121 0.92 -19.81 31.33
N ALA A 122 0.92 -18.57 30.84
CA ALA A 122 1.72 -18.17 29.67
C ALA A 122 3.22 -18.43 29.87
N LYS A 123 3.77 -18.18 31.08
CA LYS A 123 5.16 -18.51 31.40
C LYS A 123 5.40 -20.01 31.30
N ALA A 124 4.51 -20.79 31.91
CA ALA A 124 4.65 -22.21 32.06
C ALA A 124 4.52 -22.94 30.69
N GLN A 125 3.66 -22.44 29.79
CA GLN A 125 3.58 -22.93 28.41
C GLN A 125 4.77 -22.47 27.54
N VAL A 126 5.26 -21.23 27.63
CA VAL A 126 6.46 -20.84 26.86
C VAL A 126 7.71 -21.57 27.35
N CYS A 127 7.77 -21.90 28.65
CA CYS A 127 8.70 -22.90 29.14
C CYS A 127 8.50 -24.17 28.33
N GLN A 128 7.34 -24.85 28.44
CA GLN A 128 7.07 -26.14 27.77
C GLN A 128 7.27 -26.14 26.24
N ARG A 129 7.21 -25.00 25.56
CA ARG A 129 7.60 -24.89 24.13
C ARG A 129 9.08 -24.68 23.87
N ALA A 130 9.74 -23.81 24.64
CA ALA A 130 11.20 -23.70 24.58
C ALA A 130 11.86 -25.05 24.87
N ILE A 131 11.26 -25.73 25.85
CA ILE A 131 11.41 -27.14 26.18
C ILE A 131 11.29 -28.02 24.92
N GLU A 132 10.09 -28.18 24.34
CA GLU A 132 9.77 -29.15 23.29
C GLU A 132 10.59 -29.05 21.99
N HIS A 133 11.37 -27.99 21.81
CA HIS A 133 12.30 -27.78 20.71
C HIS A 133 13.78 -28.02 21.09
N ASP A 134 14.02 -29.16 21.76
CA ASP A 134 15.30 -29.82 22.10
C ASP A 134 16.28 -29.02 22.98
N ALA A 135 15.88 -27.86 23.49
CA ALA A 135 16.88 -26.83 23.72
C ALA A 135 17.66 -26.96 25.06
N LEU A 136 17.45 -28.03 25.85
CA LEU A 136 18.45 -28.51 26.83
C LEU A 136 19.78 -28.73 26.13
N GLN A 137 19.74 -29.31 24.93
CA GLN A 137 20.93 -29.56 24.12
C GLN A 137 21.57 -28.24 23.68
N PHE A 138 20.77 -27.20 23.41
CA PHE A 138 21.28 -25.85 23.20
C PHE A 138 21.91 -25.27 24.48
N ILE A 139 21.41 -25.52 25.70
CA ILE A 139 22.13 -25.17 26.95
C ILE A 139 23.42 -25.97 27.14
N ALA A 140 23.42 -27.27 26.89
CA ALA A 140 24.58 -28.12 27.10
C ALA A 140 25.66 -27.84 26.05
N GLU A 141 25.36 -28.18 24.80
CA GLU A 141 26.32 -28.28 23.69
C GLU A 141 26.45 -26.97 22.90
N GLY A 142 25.32 -26.28 22.69
CA GLY A 142 25.27 -24.92 22.15
C GLY A 142 24.58 -24.82 20.80
N GLU A 143 24.97 -23.78 20.06
CA GLU A 143 25.05 -23.94 18.61
C GLU A 143 26.16 -24.95 18.30
N SER A 144 25.77 -26.23 18.25
CA SER A 144 26.54 -27.25 17.56
C SER A 144 26.81 -26.77 16.12
N LYS A 145 27.92 -27.21 15.51
CA LYS A 145 28.54 -26.54 14.33
C LYS A 145 27.72 -26.58 13.02
N LEU A 146 26.44 -26.93 13.07
CA LEU A 146 25.48 -26.87 11.97
C LEU A 146 24.92 -25.45 11.68
N SER A 147 25.13 -24.46 12.57
CA SER A 147 24.61 -23.08 12.39
C SER A 147 25.68 -21.97 12.25
N LYS A 148 26.98 -22.30 12.26
CA LYS A 148 28.10 -21.34 12.38
C LYS A 148 28.42 -20.48 11.12
N HIS A 149 27.44 -20.17 10.27
CA HIS A 149 27.69 -19.64 8.91
C HIS A 149 27.23 -18.19 8.64
N LEU A 150 26.74 -17.46 9.65
CA LEU A 150 25.81 -16.33 9.42
C LEU A 150 26.33 -14.92 9.79
N ALA A 151 27.64 -14.72 10.02
CA ALA A 151 28.17 -13.49 10.65
C ALA A 151 29.50 -12.92 10.08
N LEU A 152 29.93 -13.30 8.87
CA LEU A 152 31.17 -12.80 8.25
C LEU A 152 31.00 -12.59 6.73
N LEU A 153 30.33 -11.51 6.33
CA LEU A 153 30.18 -11.08 4.92
C LEU A 153 30.23 -9.54 4.78
N GLU A 154 31.16 -8.90 5.50
CA GLU A 154 31.67 -7.56 5.16
C GLU A 154 33.17 -7.70 4.86
N ASN A 155 33.62 -7.11 3.74
CA ASN A 155 34.99 -7.31 3.24
C ASN A 155 35.92 -6.20 3.75
N GLU A 156 36.76 -6.49 4.74
CA GLU A 156 37.87 -5.62 5.14
C GLU A 156 39.08 -5.74 4.18
N ASP A 157 38.98 -5.13 2.99
CA ASP A 157 40.18 -4.80 2.22
C ASP A 157 40.89 -3.60 2.88
N LYS A 158 41.98 -3.87 3.60
CA LYS A 158 42.78 -2.85 4.28
C LYS A 158 43.51 -1.94 3.29
N VAL A 159 42.94 -0.77 3.05
CA VAL A 159 43.67 0.38 2.49
C VAL A 159 43.53 1.55 3.46
N ASP A 160 44.66 2.04 3.96
CA ASP A 160 44.73 3.17 4.88
C ASP A 160 44.36 4.46 4.12
N ASN A 161 43.11 4.89 4.25
CA ASN A 161 42.51 5.95 3.46
C ASN A 161 41.67 6.88 4.34
N MET A 162 41.91 8.18 4.15
CA MET A 162 41.19 9.30 4.76
C MET A 162 39.67 9.10 4.67
N VAL A 163 39.02 8.75 5.79
CA VAL A 163 37.59 8.40 5.82
C VAL A 163 36.77 9.61 5.32
N PRO A 164 36.00 9.48 4.23
CA PRO A 164 35.19 10.58 3.74
C PRO A 164 34.10 10.93 4.75
N GLU A 165 33.95 12.23 5.01
CA GLU A 165 32.98 12.76 5.97
C GLU A 165 31.56 12.27 5.64
N LYS A 166 30.91 11.57 6.59
CA LYS A 166 29.55 11.07 6.39
C LYS A 166 28.58 12.26 6.26
N ASP A 167 27.71 12.20 5.26
CA ASP A 167 26.57 13.13 5.14
C ASP A 167 25.78 13.21 6.47
N PRO A 168 25.42 14.42 6.95
CA PRO A 168 24.80 14.59 8.25
C PRO A 168 23.41 13.95 8.35
N GLY A 169 22.68 13.81 7.24
CA GLY A 169 21.41 13.08 7.19
C GLY A 169 21.61 11.58 7.32
N VAL A 170 22.61 11.02 6.63
CA VAL A 170 23.02 9.60 6.79
C VAL A 170 23.42 9.33 8.23
N LYS A 171 24.27 10.19 8.81
CA LYS A 171 24.71 10.06 10.20
C LYS A 171 23.51 10.12 11.17
N ALA A 172 22.64 11.13 11.06
CA ALA A 172 21.48 11.26 11.94
C ALA A 172 20.50 10.07 11.88
N VAL A 173 20.45 9.32 10.77
CA VAL A 173 19.69 8.07 10.66
C VAL A 173 20.42 6.89 11.29
N GLU A 174 21.74 6.79 11.11
CA GLU A 174 22.56 5.71 11.69
C GLU A 174 22.65 5.84 13.21
N ASP A 175 23.01 7.01 13.73
CA ASP A 175 23.08 7.33 15.16
C ASP A 175 21.73 7.05 15.86
N TRP A 176 20.62 7.52 15.29
CA TRP A 176 19.27 7.27 15.84
C TRP A 176 18.91 5.78 15.90
N CYS A 177 19.34 4.99 14.89
CA CYS A 177 19.08 3.54 14.88
C CYS A 177 19.87 2.83 15.98
N GLU A 178 21.11 3.25 16.24
CA GLU A 178 21.93 2.75 17.33
C GLU A 178 21.31 3.08 18.70
N GLU A 179 20.98 4.35 18.95
CA GLU A 179 20.27 4.80 20.18
C GLU A 179 18.96 4.02 20.41
N SER A 180 18.24 3.72 19.34
CA SER A 180 16.93 3.05 19.37
C SER A 180 17.00 1.52 19.25
N ASN A 181 18.21 0.93 19.25
CA ASN A 181 18.45 -0.52 19.16
C ASN A 181 17.87 -1.19 17.90
N LEU A 182 17.78 -0.46 16.77
CA LEU A 182 17.24 -0.97 15.51
C LEU A 182 18.38 -1.33 14.53
N LEU A 183 18.22 -2.43 13.80
CA LEU A 183 19.19 -2.82 12.78
C LEU A 183 18.97 -2.01 11.50
N VAL A 184 20.00 -1.26 11.10
CA VAL A 184 20.05 -0.53 9.83
C VAL A 184 20.78 -1.35 8.77
N LYS A 185 20.22 -1.48 7.56
CA LYS A 185 20.95 -1.98 6.38
C LYS A 185 20.69 -1.08 5.17
N TRP A 186 21.78 -0.69 4.52
CA TRP A 186 21.78 0.06 3.27
C TRP A 186 22.03 -0.89 2.09
N TYR A 187 21.48 -0.54 0.93
CA TYR A 187 21.62 -1.29 -0.31
C TYR A 187 21.89 -0.32 -1.45
N ASP A 188 22.92 -0.56 -2.25
CA ASP A 188 23.13 0.11 -3.53
C ASP A 188 22.19 -0.48 -4.59
N VAL A 189 21.60 0.38 -5.41
CA VAL A 189 20.51 0.03 -6.32
C VAL A 189 20.75 0.68 -7.67
N THR A 190 21.46 -0.03 -8.54
CA THR A 190 21.82 0.48 -9.87
C THR A 190 20.64 0.48 -10.85
N ALA A 191 20.63 1.50 -11.71
CA ALA A 191 19.75 1.57 -12.86
C ALA A 191 20.13 0.53 -13.93
N LYS A 192 19.27 0.37 -14.94
CA LYS A 192 19.47 -0.58 -16.04
C LYS A 192 20.64 -0.24 -16.97
N ASP A 193 21.16 0.98 -16.89
CA ASP A 193 22.38 1.42 -17.57
C ASP A 193 23.66 1.05 -16.80
N GLY A 194 23.57 0.83 -15.48
CA GLY A 194 24.72 0.63 -14.59
C GLY A 194 25.51 1.91 -14.28
N GLU A 195 25.12 3.05 -14.85
CA GLU A 195 25.77 4.36 -14.64
C GLU A 195 25.14 5.15 -13.48
N ARG A 196 23.87 4.87 -13.17
CA ARG A 196 23.11 5.64 -12.17
C ARG A 196 22.80 4.81 -10.95
N HIS A 197 23.02 5.41 -9.78
CA HIS A 197 22.77 4.82 -8.49
C HIS A 197 21.50 5.38 -7.86
N GLY A 198 20.77 4.50 -7.19
CA GLY A 198 19.78 4.80 -6.16
C GLY A 198 20.23 4.08 -4.88
N ALA A 199 19.65 4.46 -3.74
CA ALA A 199 19.90 3.77 -2.48
C ALA A 199 18.57 3.33 -1.88
N ALA A 200 18.59 2.17 -1.22
CA ALA A 200 17.55 1.76 -0.31
C ALA A 200 18.09 1.65 1.12
N LEU A 201 17.23 2.00 2.06
CA LEU A 201 17.45 1.92 3.49
C LEU A 201 16.38 1.00 4.08
N ARG A 202 16.79 -0.06 4.77
CA ARG A 202 15.89 -0.81 5.67
C ARG A 202 16.25 -0.48 7.11
N ILE A 203 15.24 -0.05 7.88
CA ILE A 203 15.32 0.02 9.35
C ILE A 203 14.47 -1.12 9.89
N LEU A 204 15.11 -2.04 10.62
CA LEU A 204 14.54 -3.31 11.09
C LEU A 204 14.40 -3.27 12.62
N ALA A 205 13.17 -3.42 13.12
CA ALA A 205 12.87 -3.49 14.55
C ALA A 205 12.57 -4.93 15.01
N THR A 206 11.88 -5.72 14.20
CA THR A 206 11.76 -7.18 14.35
C THR A 206 11.71 -7.81 12.96
N LEU A 207 11.88 -9.13 12.83
CA LEU A 207 11.85 -9.83 11.53
C LEU A 207 10.62 -9.49 10.65
N HIS A 208 9.50 -9.12 11.27
CA HIS A 208 8.26 -8.73 10.60
C HIS A 208 7.93 -7.22 10.72
N SER A 209 8.62 -6.47 11.58
CA SER A 209 8.47 -5.02 11.74
C SER A 209 9.70 -4.29 11.20
N PHE A 210 9.59 -3.78 9.98
CA PHE A 210 10.61 -2.94 9.36
C PHE A 210 9.99 -1.88 8.46
N ARG A 211 10.73 -0.80 8.23
CA ARG A 211 10.42 0.20 7.20
C ARG A 211 11.49 0.17 6.13
N VAL A 212 11.08 0.48 4.90
CA VAL A 212 11.98 0.62 3.75
C VAL A 212 11.77 2.00 3.16
N TYR A 213 12.86 2.72 2.95
CA TYR A 213 12.91 4.00 2.24
C TYR A 213 13.81 3.81 1.02
N SER A 214 13.50 4.45 -0.12
CA SER A 214 14.38 4.35 -1.29
C SER A 214 14.26 5.52 -2.28
N THR A 215 15.40 5.87 -2.88
CA THR A 215 15.50 6.86 -3.96
C THR A 215 15.40 6.22 -5.34
N ALA A 216 15.08 7.03 -6.34
CA ALA A 216 15.20 6.63 -7.75
C ALA A 216 16.67 6.52 -8.14
N ALA A 217 17.00 5.60 -9.04
CA ALA A 217 18.35 5.44 -9.57
C ALA A 217 18.69 6.56 -10.58
N LEU A 218 19.08 7.72 -10.05
CA LEU A 218 19.29 8.98 -10.77
C LEU A 218 20.62 9.66 -10.44
N TYR A 219 21.31 9.24 -9.38
CA TYR A 219 22.52 9.86 -8.85
C TYR A 219 23.77 9.26 -9.49
N LYS A 220 24.91 9.96 -9.42
CA LYS A 220 26.16 9.54 -10.06
C LYS A 220 26.96 8.50 -9.27
N GLY A 221 26.61 8.29 -8.00
CA GLY A 221 27.29 7.33 -7.13
C GLY A 221 26.48 7.01 -5.88
N PHE A 222 26.78 5.86 -5.27
CA PHE A 222 26.04 5.36 -4.12
C PHE A 222 26.00 6.35 -2.94
N THR A 223 27.09 7.07 -2.63
CA THR A 223 27.14 8.05 -1.52
C THR A 223 26.13 9.18 -1.68
N GLU A 224 26.01 9.73 -2.90
CA GLU A 224 25.02 10.78 -3.24
C GLU A 224 23.59 10.23 -3.11
N ALA A 225 23.35 9.02 -3.60
CA ALA A 225 22.07 8.33 -3.47
C ALA A 225 21.70 8.01 -2.02
N LYS A 226 22.69 7.66 -1.18
CA LYS A 226 22.56 7.35 0.25
C LYS A 226 22.13 8.59 1.04
N ALA A 227 22.80 9.73 0.81
CA ALA A 227 22.42 11.04 1.37
C ALA A 227 20.98 11.42 1.00
N ALA A 228 20.64 11.36 -0.29
CA ALA A 228 19.28 11.63 -0.74
C ALA A 228 18.23 10.67 -0.14
N CYS A 229 18.60 9.41 0.10
CA CYS A 229 17.72 8.43 0.74
C CYS A 229 17.55 8.68 2.24
N ALA A 230 18.57 9.15 2.94
CA ALA A 230 18.47 9.58 4.33
C ALA A 230 17.50 10.77 4.47
N LEU A 231 17.59 11.76 3.57
CA LEU A 231 16.66 12.91 3.56
C LEU A 231 15.20 12.47 3.33
N VAL A 232 14.95 11.53 2.42
CA VAL A 232 13.60 10.93 2.23
C VAL A 232 13.13 10.21 3.49
N ALA A 233 13.99 9.41 4.12
CA ALA A 233 13.67 8.67 5.33
C ALA A 233 13.31 9.60 6.50
N ILE A 234 14.11 10.66 6.73
CA ILE A 234 13.83 11.69 7.75
C ILE A 234 12.49 12.39 7.44
N ALA A 235 12.24 12.78 6.19
CA ALA A 235 11.00 13.45 5.77
C ALA A 235 9.74 12.57 5.90
N GLU A 236 9.87 11.25 5.78
CA GLU A 236 8.81 10.26 6.05
C GLU A 236 8.77 9.79 7.52
N GLY A 237 9.59 10.38 8.41
CA GLY A 237 9.55 10.10 9.85
C GLY A 237 10.22 8.78 10.26
N ALA A 238 11.36 8.44 9.66
CA ALA A 238 12.23 7.35 10.13
C ALA A 238 12.63 7.53 11.59
N LEU A 239 13.00 8.75 12.01
CA LEU A 239 13.32 9.13 13.39
C LEU A 239 12.12 9.09 14.36
N LYS A 240 10.97 8.58 13.90
CA LYS A 240 9.75 8.31 14.69
C LYS A 240 9.33 6.84 14.64
N PHE A 241 10.14 5.96 14.06
CA PHE A 241 9.86 4.53 13.95
C PHE A 241 10.41 3.77 15.16
N THR A 242 9.80 3.96 16.33
CA THR A 242 10.15 3.17 17.52
C THR A 242 9.97 1.67 17.27
N GLY A 243 10.98 0.87 17.60
CA GLY A 243 10.85 -0.58 17.63
C GLY A 243 10.08 -1.09 18.85
N GLY A 244 9.90 -2.42 18.90
CA GLY A 244 9.58 -3.09 20.16
C GLY A 244 10.81 -3.13 21.08
N ALA A 245 10.63 -3.31 22.38
CA ALA A 245 11.71 -3.28 23.38
C ALA A 245 12.69 -4.49 23.34
N SER A 246 12.62 -5.31 22.30
CA SER A 246 13.45 -6.50 22.08
C SER A 246 14.29 -6.30 20.82
N PHE A 247 15.62 -6.47 20.93
CA PHE A 247 16.52 -6.42 19.77
C PHE A 247 16.04 -7.37 18.66
N PRO A 248 16.00 -6.94 17.38
CA PRO A 248 15.79 -7.86 16.27
C PRO A 248 16.93 -8.89 16.24
N ALA A 249 16.59 -10.17 16.41
CA ALA A 249 17.51 -11.23 16.03
C ALA A 249 17.91 -11.03 14.56
N PRO A 250 19.22 -11.10 14.21
CA PRO A 250 19.65 -10.90 12.83
C PRO A 250 18.92 -11.91 11.92
N PRO A 251 18.40 -11.48 10.76
CA PRO A 251 17.69 -12.39 9.88
C PRO A 251 18.64 -13.55 9.50
N PRO A 252 18.18 -14.81 9.53
CA PRO A 252 19.06 -15.94 9.21
C PRO A 252 19.68 -15.71 7.83
N VAL A 253 21.00 -15.74 7.74
CA VAL A 253 21.72 -15.57 6.48
C VAL A 253 21.60 -16.86 5.64
N GLY A 254 21.99 -16.82 4.38
CA GLY A 254 21.95 -17.97 3.49
C GLY A 254 20.62 -18.14 2.74
N GLN A 255 20.64 -19.13 1.84
CA GLN A 255 19.61 -19.33 0.82
C GLN A 255 18.27 -19.77 1.42
N VAL A 256 17.17 -19.23 0.87
CA VAL A 256 15.79 -19.62 1.20
C VAL A 256 15.01 -19.92 -0.07
N SER A 257 14.12 -20.92 -0.01
CA SER A 257 13.20 -21.22 -1.11
C SER A 257 12.01 -20.25 -1.15
N LEU A 258 11.43 -20.02 -2.33
CA LEU A 258 10.27 -19.10 -2.45
C LEU A 258 9.04 -19.58 -1.64
N GLN A 259 8.85 -20.88 -1.46
CA GLN A 259 7.77 -21.45 -0.64
C GLN A 259 8.02 -21.24 0.85
N GLU A 260 9.24 -21.50 1.32
CA GLU A 260 9.67 -21.25 2.69
C GLU A 260 9.55 -19.75 3.05
N PHE A 261 10.02 -18.87 2.17
CA PHE A 261 9.82 -17.43 2.33
C PHE A 261 8.34 -17.06 2.43
N TYR A 262 7.49 -17.62 1.57
CA TYR A 262 6.05 -17.41 1.61
C TYR A 262 5.43 -17.92 2.91
N ASN A 263 5.88 -19.06 3.45
CA ASN A 263 5.42 -19.59 4.73
C ASN A 263 5.80 -18.69 5.92
N LEU A 264 6.94 -17.98 5.86
CA LEU A 264 7.41 -17.03 6.88
C LEU A 264 6.69 -15.66 6.87
N LEU A 265 5.77 -15.40 5.92
CA LEU A 265 5.02 -14.14 5.88
C LEU A 265 3.90 -14.12 6.92
N PRO A 266 3.63 -12.96 7.56
CA PRO A 266 2.49 -12.79 8.47
C PRO A 266 1.17 -13.28 7.86
N ARG A 267 0.36 -13.97 8.68
CA ARG A 267 -0.93 -14.56 8.29
C ARG A 267 -2.05 -14.02 9.17
N PRO A 268 -3.29 -13.84 8.64
CA PRO A 268 -3.68 -14.02 7.23
C PRO A 268 -3.08 -12.94 6.32
N LEU A 269 -2.96 -13.22 5.02
CA LEU A 269 -2.55 -12.20 4.05
C LEU A 269 -3.71 -11.21 3.79
N PRO A 270 -3.47 -9.89 3.69
CA PRO A 270 -4.53 -8.89 3.48
C PRO A 270 -5.36 -9.03 2.19
N GLU A 271 -4.91 -9.81 1.21
CA GLU A 271 -5.58 -10.01 -0.07
C GLU A 271 -5.96 -11.50 -0.24
N PRO A 272 -7.20 -11.92 0.09
CA PRO A 272 -7.59 -13.33 0.14
C PRO A 272 -7.39 -14.12 -1.16
N SER A 273 -7.43 -13.45 -2.31
CA SER A 273 -7.15 -14.08 -3.62
C SER A 273 -5.74 -14.65 -3.75
N LEU A 274 -4.79 -14.15 -2.95
CA LEU A 274 -3.39 -14.57 -2.92
C LEU A 274 -3.07 -15.53 -1.76
N ALA A 275 -4.03 -15.81 -0.87
CA ALA A 275 -3.88 -16.75 0.23
C ALA A 275 -4.03 -18.22 -0.24
N LYS A 276 -3.09 -18.69 -1.07
CA LYS A 276 -3.00 -20.09 -1.53
C LYS A 276 -2.11 -20.93 -0.63
N GLN A 277 -2.17 -22.25 -0.75
CA GLN A 277 -1.23 -23.16 -0.07
C GLN A 277 0.14 -23.12 -0.77
N ASN A 278 0.17 -23.30 -2.09
CA ASN A 278 1.40 -23.31 -2.89
C ASN A 278 1.73 -21.93 -3.44
N VAL A 279 2.97 -21.47 -3.28
CA VAL A 279 3.44 -20.17 -3.80
C VAL A 279 3.46 -20.12 -5.35
N SER A 280 3.54 -21.28 -6.01
CA SER A 280 3.45 -21.42 -7.47
C SER A 280 2.10 -20.98 -8.04
N GLU A 281 1.03 -21.04 -7.25
CA GLU A 281 -0.30 -20.52 -7.61
C GLU A 281 -0.41 -19.00 -7.39
N VAL A 282 0.46 -18.42 -6.54
CA VAL A 282 0.35 -17.03 -6.10
C VAL A 282 1.03 -16.09 -7.09
N GLN A 283 0.26 -15.64 -8.09
CA GLN A 283 0.71 -14.69 -9.11
C GLN A 283 0.87 -13.24 -8.57
N ALA A 284 1.54 -13.05 -7.43
CA ALA A 284 1.66 -11.76 -6.73
C ALA A 284 2.15 -10.61 -7.64
N VAL A 285 3.16 -10.85 -8.47
CA VAL A 285 3.69 -9.87 -9.43
C VAL A 285 2.63 -9.50 -10.48
N GLY A 286 1.85 -10.47 -10.96
CA GLY A 286 0.77 -10.24 -11.93
C GLY A 286 -0.39 -9.45 -11.32
N TRP A 287 -0.84 -9.87 -10.14
CA TRP A 287 -1.89 -9.21 -9.36
C TRP A 287 -1.52 -7.76 -9.02
N LEU A 288 -0.28 -7.49 -8.60
CA LEU A 288 0.16 -6.14 -8.26
C LEU A 288 0.20 -5.24 -9.50
N ASN A 289 0.74 -5.74 -10.61
CA ASN A 289 0.74 -5.01 -11.88
C ASN A 289 -0.70 -4.72 -12.36
N GLN A 290 -1.62 -5.68 -12.24
CA GLN A 290 -3.03 -5.52 -12.59
C GLN A 290 -3.73 -4.48 -11.68
N THR A 291 -3.41 -4.45 -10.40
CA THR A 291 -3.98 -3.51 -9.42
C THR A 291 -3.47 -2.09 -9.63
N ILE A 292 -2.20 -1.92 -10.00
CA ILE A 292 -1.67 -0.61 -10.42
C ILE A 292 -2.32 -0.18 -11.74
N GLN A 293 -2.52 -1.10 -12.70
CA GLN A 293 -3.19 -0.83 -13.98
C GLN A 293 -4.71 -0.62 -13.90
N SER A 294 -5.37 -1.00 -12.80
CA SER A 294 -6.76 -0.59 -12.54
C SER A 294 -6.81 0.82 -11.94
N THR A 295 -5.80 1.17 -11.13
CA THR A 295 -5.54 2.47 -10.48
C THR A 295 -5.02 3.54 -11.46
N ARG A 296 -5.49 3.57 -12.72
CA ARG A 296 -5.12 4.58 -13.74
C ARG A 296 -5.60 5.98 -13.37
N GLY A 297 -4.87 7.02 -13.78
CA GLY A 297 -5.06 8.40 -13.33
C GLY A 297 -4.22 8.77 -12.10
N SER A 298 -3.53 7.80 -11.50
CA SER A 298 -2.74 7.94 -10.26
C SER A 298 -1.33 8.49 -10.44
N GLN A 299 -0.78 8.34 -11.66
CA GLN A 299 0.65 8.44 -11.97
C GLN A 299 1.55 7.44 -11.20
N LEU A 300 0.99 6.29 -10.77
CA LEU A 300 1.76 5.22 -10.14
C LEU A 300 2.67 4.50 -11.14
N GLN A 301 3.91 4.23 -10.73
CA GLN A 301 4.89 3.46 -11.50
C GLN A 301 5.58 2.46 -10.57
N ALA A 302 5.35 1.15 -10.75
CA ALA A 302 6.13 0.12 -10.07
C ALA A 302 7.41 -0.20 -10.84
N GLU A 303 8.55 -0.10 -10.17
CA GLU A 303 9.83 -0.59 -10.64
C GLU A 303 10.38 -1.69 -9.72
N TYR A 304 10.97 -2.71 -10.33
CA TYR A 304 11.59 -3.84 -9.64
C TYR A 304 13.09 -3.80 -9.94
N LEU A 305 13.85 -3.31 -8.97
CA LEU A 305 15.29 -3.11 -9.04
C LEU A 305 15.96 -4.31 -8.37
N PRO A 306 16.66 -5.18 -9.11
CA PRO A 306 17.38 -6.30 -8.52
C PRO A 306 18.63 -5.81 -7.80
N PHE A 307 19.16 -6.63 -6.91
CA PHE A 307 20.56 -6.55 -6.51
C PHE A 307 21.10 -7.97 -6.27
N THR A 308 22.41 -8.08 -6.10
CA THR A 308 23.10 -9.36 -5.89
C THR A 308 24.12 -9.20 -4.78
N GLU A 309 24.08 -10.12 -3.82
CA GLU A 309 24.98 -10.18 -2.67
C GLU A 309 25.41 -11.65 -2.59
N ASN A 310 26.71 -11.94 -2.59
CA ASN A 310 27.24 -13.30 -2.41
C ASN A 310 26.64 -14.34 -3.38
N SER A 311 26.50 -13.95 -4.65
CA SER A 311 25.86 -14.71 -5.75
C SER A 311 24.36 -15.03 -5.58
N LEU A 312 23.71 -14.54 -4.51
CA LEU A 312 22.26 -14.63 -4.30
C LEU A 312 21.58 -13.34 -4.78
N SER A 313 20.35 -13.44 -5.30
CA SER A 313 19.57 -12.28 -5.76
C SER A 313 18.65 -11.76 -4.68
N GLY A 314 18.72 -10.44 -4.43
CA GLY A 314 17.72 -9.66 -3.72
C GLY A 314 16.89 -8.83 -4.70
N CYS A 315 15.85 -8.17 -4.20
CA CYS A 315 15.07 -7.24 -5.02
C CYS A 315 14.41 -6.14 -4.16
N LEU A 316 14.54 -4.90 -4.62
CA LEU A 316 13.72 -3.77 -4.22
C LEU A 316 12.53 -3.64 -5.18
N LEU A 317 11.33 -3.48 -4.63
CA LEU A 317 10.14 -3.01 -5.32
C LEU A 317 9.86 -1.59 -4.84
N ARG A 318 9.83 -0.65 -5.80
CA ARG A 318 9.58 0.77 -5.56
C ARG A 318 8.35 1.18 -6.37
N ILE A 319 7.28 1.59 -5.70
CA ILE A 319 6.04 2.07 -6.32
C ILE A 319 6.02 3.60 -6.18
N ASP A 320 6.39 4.29 -7.25
CA ASP A 320 6.49 5.74 -7.30
C ASP A 320 5.14 6.40 -7.53
N ARG A 321 4.93 7.55 -6.88
CA ARG A 321 3.87 8.53 -7.15
C ARG A 321 4.54 9.90 -7.39
N PRO A 322 3.92 10.90 -8.06
CA PRO A 322 4.58 12.18 -8.32
C PRO A 322 4.86 13.04 -7.07
N ASP A 323 4.12 12.81 -5.99
CA ASP A 323 4.51 13.30 -4.66
C ASP A 323 5.48 12.28 -4.04
N PRO A 324 6.75 12.65 -3.78
CA PRO A 324 7.75 11.72 -3.24
C PRO A 324 7.35 11.17 -1.86
N LYS A 325 6.57 11.91 -1.05
CA LYS A 325 6.08 11.46 0.27
C LYS A 325 5.05 10.34 0.19
N GLN A 326 4.65 9.95 -1.04
CA GLN A 326 3.64 8.95 -1.31
C GLN A 326 4.19 7.77 -2.13
N CYS A 327 5.53 7.70 -2.30
CA CYS A 327 6.16 6.47 -2.77
C CYS A 327 5.99 5.34 -1.73
N LYS A 328 6.03 4.09 -2.18
CA LYS A 328 6.11 2.92 -1.31
C LYS A 328 7.26 2.01 -1.73
N SER A 329 8.11 1.66 -0.77
CA SER A 329 9.28 0.81 -0.97
C SER A 329 9.11 -0.49 -0.19
N TYR A 330 9.53 -1.59 -0.79
CA TYR A 330 9.53 -2.93 -0.22
C TYR A 330 10.81 -3.62 -0.67
N ILE A 331 11.52 -4.32 0.22
CA ILE A 331 12.79 -4.97 -0.11
C ILE A 331 12.82 -6.38 0.43
N VAL A 332 13.49 -7.27 -0.31
CA VAL A 332 13.89 -8.59 0.18
C VAL A 332 15.39 -8.78 -0.01
N ASP A 333 16.06 -9.29 1.02
CA ASP A 333 17.50 -9.55 1.01
C ASP A 333 17.91 -10.54 -0.08
N ALA A 334 19.20 -10.54 -0.40
CA ALA A 334 19.82 -11.47 -1.31
C ALA A 334 19.88 -12.90 -0.74
N ARG A 335 18.77 -13.63 -0.90
CA ARG A 335 18.58 -14.98 -0.36
C ARG A 335 18.08 -16.01 -1.39
N PHE A 336 17.83 -15.60 -2.63
CA PHE A 336 17.26 -16.46 -3.67
C PHE A 336 18.28 -16.79 -4.76
N GLN A 337 18.27 -18.02 -5.28
CA GLN A 337 19.11 -18.38 -6.43
C GLN A 337 18.68 -17.63 -7.70
N LYS A 338 17.37 -17.38 -7.87
CA LYS A 338 16.84 -16.80 -9.12
C LYS A 338 16.27 -15.41 -8.88
N ARG A 339 16.64 -14.46 -9.75
CA ARG A 339 16.05 -13.10 -9.81
C ARG A 339 14.52 -13.09 -9.99
N GLY A 340 13.94 -14.15 -10.55
CA GLY A 340 12.48 -14.32 -10.62
C GLY A 340 11.83 -14.64 -9.27
N GLU A 341 12.54 -15.33 -8.38
CA GLU A 341 12.09 -15.69 -7.04
C GLU A 341 12.17 -14.46 -6.12
N SER A 342 13.30 -13.74 -6.10
CA SER A 342 13.44 -12.49 -5.32
C SER A 342 12.42 -11.42 -5.73
N LYS A 343 12.17 -11.27 -7.05
CA LYS A 343 11.10 -10.40 -7.58
C LYS A 343 9.70 -10.80 -7.10
N THR A 344 9.44 -12.09 -6.93
CA THR A 344 8.14 -12.59 -6.44
C THR A 344 8.02 -12.44 -4.93
N ALA A 345 9.09 -12.75 -4.18
CA ALA A 345 9.19 -12.55 -2.74
C ALA A 345 8.95 -11.09 -2.33
N VAL A 346 9.54 -10.11 -3.01
CA VAL A 346 9.31 -8.69 -2.67
C VAL A 346 7.88 -8.22 -3.00
N ALA A 347 7.23 -8.78 -4.03
CA ALA A 347 5.82 -8.52 -4.29
C ALA A 347 4.91 -9.16 -3.22
N LEU A 348 5.29 -10.32 -2.68
CA LEU A 348 4.60 -10.95 -1.55
C LEU A 348 4.76 -10.16 -0.25
N ILE A 349 5.95 -9.57 0.01
CA ILE A 349 6.15 -8.63 1.12
C ILE A 349 5.19 -7.44 1.00
N ALA A 350 5.12 -6.81 -0.18
CA ALA A 350 4.21 -5.69 -0.41
C ALA A 350 2.73 -6.07 -0.14
N VAL A 351 2.31 -7.26 -0.58
CA VAL A 351 0.97 -7.80 -0.29
C VAL A 351 0.77 -8.01 1.21
N SER A 352 1.72 -8.63 1.92
CA SER A 352 1.63 -8.85 3.38
C SER A 352 1.57 -7.54 4.18
N GLN A 353 2.26 -6.50 3.70
CA GLN A 353 2.25 -5.14 4.25
C GLN A 353 1.09 -4.27 3.71
N GLY A 354 0.05 -4.89 3.13
CA GLY A 354 -1.20 -4.21 2.82
C GLY A 354 -1.18 -3.26 1.62
N VAL A 355 -0.23 -3.39 0.68
CA VAL A 355 -0.13 -2.52 -0.52
C VAL A 355 -1.46 -2.40 -1.29
N GLY A 356 -2.28 -3.46 -1.29
CA GLY A 356 -3.59 -3.45 -1.93
C GLY A 356 -4.61 -2.53 -1.27
N VAL A 357 -4.56 -2.34 0.06
CA VAL A 357 -5.40 -1.37 0.78
C VAL A 357 -5.05 0.04 0.33
N TRP A 358 -3.76 0.38 0.35
CA TRP A 358 -3.25 1.67 -0.13
C TRP A 358 -3.60 1.94 -1.61
N LEU A 359 -3.46 0.95 -2.51
CA LEU A 359 -3.87 1.10 -3.92
C LEU A 359 -5.39 1.30 -4.08
N LYS A 360 -6.21 0.67 -3.23
CA LYS A 360 -7.67 0.90 -3.18
C LYS A 360 -8.00 2.31 -2.68
N GLU A 361 -7.24 2.87 -1.75
CA GLU A 361 -7.37 4.25 -1.28
C GLU A 361 -6.97 5.27 -2.34
N VAL A 362 -5.80 5.10 -2.96
CA VAL A 362 -5.35 5.91 -4.12
C VAL A 362 -6.40 5.87 -5.24
N THR A 363 -7.02 4.71 -5.50
CA THR A 363 -8.15 4.59 -6.45
C THR A 363 -9.36 5.44 -6.06
N LYS A 364 -9.73 5.49 -4.77
CA LYS A 364 -10.84 6.36 -4.30
C LYS A 364 -10.52 7.84 -4.54
N GLU A 365 -9.29 8.28 -4.26
CA GLU A 365 -8.87 9.68 -4.47
C GLU A 365 -9.00 10.14 -5.93
N ILE A 366 -8.81 9.24 -6.91
CA ILE A 366 -8.73 9.58 -8.34
C ILE A 366 -10.10 9.67 -9.00
N ASN A 367 -11.12 9.02 -8.43
CA ASN A 367 -12.48 8.97 -8.96
C ASN A 367 -13.27 10.28 -8.73
N LYS A 368 -12.68 11.41 -9.15
CA LYS A 368 -13.18 12.78 -8.95
C LYS A 368 -14.32 13.18 -9.89
N ILE A 369 -14.69 12.34 -10.87
CA ILE A 369 -15.77 12.65 -11.81
C ILE A 369 -17.10 12.11 -11.29
N THR A 370 -17.92 13.00 -10.73
CA THR A 370 -19.27 12.66 -10.26
C THR A 370 -20.25 12.45 -11.43
N PRO A 371 -21.39 11.77 -11.21
CA PRO A 371 -22.48 11.71 -12.19
C PRO A 371 -23.02 13.09 -12.57
N GLU A 372 -22.96 14.06 -11.65
CA GLU A 372 -23.35 15.45 -11.89
C GLU A 372 -22.40 16.15 -12.85
N MET A 373 -21.08 16.00 -12.70
CA MET A 373 -20.11 16.56 -13.65
C MET A 373 -20.35 16.06 -15.09
N LYS A 374 -20.78 14.81 -15.26
CA LYS A 374 -21.19 14.27 -16.57
C LYS A 374 -22.41 15.02 -17.11
N ARG A 375 -23.48 15.15 -16.31
CA ARG A 375 -24.68 15.95 -16.67
C ARG A 375 -24.34 17.41 -17.01
N ILE A 376 -23.44 18.04 -16.26
CA ILE A 376 -22.94 19.41 -16.53
C ILE A 376 -22.28 19.43 -17.92
N LYS A 377 -21.27 18.59 -18.17
CA LYS A 377 -20.58 18.51 -19.47
C LYS A 377 -21.55 18.24 -20.63
N ASP A 378 -22.54 17.36 -20.45
CA ASP A 378 -23.50 16.98 -21.49
C ASP A 378 -24.53 18.09 -21.78
N SER A 379 -24.88 18.91 -20.77
CA SER A 379 -25.74 20.10 -20.96
C SER A 379 -24.98 21.34 -21.43
N PHE A 380 -23.72 21.49 -21.03
CA PHE A 380 -22.88 22.66 -21.26
C PHE A 380 -22.22 22.65 -22.64
N LEU A 381 -21.60 21.53 -23.03
CA LEU A 381 -20.78 21.48 -24.25
C LEU A 381 -21.59 21.78 -25.54
N PRO A 382 -22.82 21.26 -25.74
CA PRO A 382 -23.61 21.61 -26.93
C PRO A 382 -23.99 23.10 -26.97
N LYS A 383 -24.25 23.71 -25.81
CA LYS A 383 -24.53 25.15 -25.70
C LYS A 383 -23.28 25.96 -26.04
N LEU A 384 -22.14 25.62 -25.45
CA LEU A 384 -20.85 26.26 -25.71
C LEU A 384 -20.51 26.22 -27.20
N THR A 385 -20.59 25.05 -27.85
CA THR A 385 -20.32 24.93 -29.29
C THR A 385 -21.22 25.84 -30.13
N LYS A 386 -22.52 25.94 -29.79
CA LYS A 386 -23.44 26.85 -30.49
C LYS A 386 -23.03 28.33 -30.34
N GLU A 387 -22.65 28.77 -29.14
CA GLU A 387 -22.20 30.16 -28.92
C GLU A 387 -20.87 30.45 -29.64
N CYS A 388 -19.92 29.50 -29.65
CA CYS A 388 -18.65 29.66 -30.39
C CYS A 388 -18.86 29.76 -31.90
N GLN A 389 -19.69 28.88 -32.47
CA GLN A 389 -20.08 28.90 -33.88
C GLN A 389 -20.77 30.22 -34.24
N ALA A 390 -21.73 30.65 -33.43
CA ALA A 390 -22.43 31.91 -33.63
C ALA A 390 -21.56 33.17 -33.43
N SER A 391 -20.33 33.04 -32.92
CA SER A 391 -19.39 34.16 -32.68
C SER A 391 -18.32 34.23 -33.76
N ASN A 392 -17.53 33.16 -33.92
CA ASN A 392 -16.35 33.15 -34.80
C ASN A 392 -16.44 32.13 -35.93
N ASP A 393 -17.48 31.29 -35.97
CA ASP A 393 -17.53 30.06 -36.78
C ASP A 393 -16.49 29.01 -36.34
N GLU A 394 -16.03 29.11 -35.09
CA GLU A 394 -15.04 28.23 -34.46
C GLU A 394 -15.71 27.27 -33.45
N GLN A 395 -15.04 26.17 -33.13
CA GLN A 395 -15.45 25.21 -32.10
C GLN A 395 -14.47 25.21 -30.92
N PRO A 396 -14.92 24.89 -29.68
CA PRO A 396 -14.01 24.75 -28.54
C PRO A 396 -12.99 23.63 -28.81
N THR A 397 -11.70 23.98 -28.77
CA THR A 397 -10.61 23.03 -28.98
C THR A 397 -10.21 22.36 -27.66
N PHE A 398 -9.65 21.15 -27.73
CA PHE A 398 -9.28 20.36 -26.55
C PHE A 398 -7.90 19.73 -26.77
N GLU A 399 -6.89 20.25 -26.09
CA GLU A 399 -5.57 19.62 -25.98
C GLU A 399 -5.58 18.59 -24.83
N TYR A 400 -4.90 17.46 -25.00
CA TYR A 400 -4.76 16.41 -23.97
C TYR A 400 -3.30 16.05 -23.80
N LYS A 401 -2.81 15.99 -22.55
CA LYS A 401 -1.46 15.51 -22.23
C LYS A 401 -1.56 14.30 -21.30
N ASN A 402 -0.85 13.23 -21.66
CA ASN A 402 -0.74 12.02 -20.85
C ASN A 402 0.62 12.02 -20.14
N GLN A 403 0.61 11.75 -18.84
CA GLN A 403 1.81 11.54 -18.03
C GLN A 403 1.53 10.35 -17.10
N ARG A 404 2.32 9.28 -17.19
CA ARG A 404 2.21 8.07 -16.34
C ARG A 404 0.76 7.55 -16.20
N ASP A 405 0.07 7.29 -17.32
CA ASP A 405 -1.33 6.81 -17.35
C ASP A 405 -2.36 7.72 -16.66
N ALA A 406 -2.02 9.00 -16.45
CA ALA A 406 -2.96 10.05 -16.08
C ALA A 406 -3.08 11.09 -17.19
N TRP A 407 -4.28 11.66 -17.33
CA TRP A 407 -4.62 12.64 -18.35
C TRP A 407 -4.90 14.01 -17.75
N SER A 408 -4.45 15.05 -18.44
CA SER A 408 -4.92 16.42 -18.32
C SER A 408 -5.73 16.80 -19.56
N CYS A 409 -6.44 17.92 -19.48
CA CYS A 409 -7.06 18.53 -20.63
C CYS A 409 -7.00 20.06 -20.51
N THR A 410 -6.65 20.74 -21.60
CA THR A 410 -6.87 22.18 -21.76
C THR A 410 -7.96 22.35 -22.81
N MET A 411 -9.09 22.95 -22.42
CA MET A 411 -10.08 23.44 -23.37
C MET A 411 -9.77 24.90 -23.70
N THR A 412 -9.59 25.24 -24.97
CA THR A 412 -9.29 26.60 -25.41
C THR A 412 -10.42 27.14 -26.29
N VAL A 413 -10.83 28.38 -26.04
CA VAL A 413 -11.95 29.05 -26.71
C VAL A 413 -11.57 30.48 -27.07
N ASN A 414 -11.81 30.87 -28.31
CA ASN A 414 -11.64 32.23 -28.79
C ASN A 414 -12.84 33.09 -28.39
N LEU A 415 -12.59 34.15 -27.62
CA LEU A 415 -13.57 35.11 -27.10
C LEU A 415 -13.63 36.41 -27.92
N SER A 416 -12.87 36.49 -29.02
CA SER A 416 -12.96 37.61 -29.97
C SER A 416 -14.36 37.68 -30.59
N PRO A 417 -14.92 38.87 -30.87
CA PRO A 417 -16.07 39.04 -31.76
C PRO A 417 -15.65 39.18 -33.24
N THR A 418 -14.36 39.42 -33.50
CA THR A 418 -13.82 39.75 -34.83
C THR A 418 -13.05 38.56 -35.39
N LYS A 419 -13.53 38.01 -36.51
CA LYS A 419 -12.86 36.92 -37.22
C LYS A 419 -11.41 37.31 -37.54
N GLY A 420 -10.46 36.42 -37.20
CA GLY A 420 -9.02 36.63 -37.38
C GLY A 420 -8.29 37.20 -36.16
N GLN A 421 -8.97 37.96 -35.29
CA GLN A 421 -8.41 38.36 -33.99
C GLN A 421 -8.53 37.18 -33.00
N ARG A 422 -7.48 36.97 -32.19
CA ARG A 422 -7.38 35.87 -31.22
C ARG A 422 -7.41 36.42 -29.79
N ASP A 423 -8.49 36.18 -29.08
CA ASP A 423 -8.57 36.32 -27.62
C ASP A 423 -8.83 34.93 -27.02
N LEU A 424 -7.76 34.13 -26.90
CA LEU A 424 -7.85 32.74 -26.50
C LEU A 424 -7.89 32.62 -24.97
N ARG A 425 -8.98 32.09 -24.42
CA ARG A 425 -9.08 31.72 -23.00
C ARG A 425 -8.98 30.22 -22.81
N GLU A 426 -8.13 29.82 -21.87
CA GLU A 426 -7.78 28.42 -21.60
C GLU A 426 -8.34 27.91 -20.27
N PHE A 427 -8.92 26.71 -20.29
CA PHE A 427 -9.53 26.06 -19.14
C PHE A 427 -8.84 24.73 -18.83
N SER A 428 -7.57 24.81 -18.44
CA SER A 428 -6.76 23.65 -18.07
C SER A 428 -7.18 23.00 -16.76
N VAL A 429 -7.15 21.66 -16.73
CA VAL A 429 -7.23 20.81 -15.53
C VAL A 429 -5.99 19.92 -15.42
N PRO A 430 -5.46 19.67 -14.19
CA PRO A 430 -4.17 18.99 -14.01
C PRO A 430 -4.22 17.50 -14.36
N THR A 431 -3.03 16.91 -14.55
CA THR A 431 -2.81 15.54 -15.06
C THR A 431 -3.13 14.45 -14.03
N ARG A 432 -4.41 14.30 -13.66
CA ARG A 432 -4.89 13.43 -12.58
C ARG A 432 -6.16 12.62 -12.91
N TYR A 433 -6.52 12.51 -14.20
CA TYR A 433 -7.75 11.87 -14.64
C TYR A 433 -7.45 10.52 -15.32
N ARG A 434 -8.35 9.54 -15.13
CA ARG A 434 -8.15 8.14 -15.57
C ARG A 434 -8.09 7.97 -17.09
N ASN A 435 -8.72 8.86 -17.84
CA ASN A 435 -8.79 8.84 -19.31
C ASN A 435 -9.10 10.25 -19.86
N GLN A 436 -9.00 10.42 -21.18
CA GLN A 436 -9.31 11.67 -21.89
C GLN A 436 -10.74 12.18 -21.64
N SER A 437 -11.73 11.30 -21.55
CA SER A 437 -13.15 11.68 -21.37
C SER A 437 -13.36 12.33 -20.00
N ASP A 438 -12.82 11.72 -18.95
CA ASP A 438 -12.85 12.26 -17.58
C ASP A 438 -12.11 13.61 -17.49
N ALA A 439 -10.96 13.75 -18.15
CA ALA A 439 -10.24 15.03 -18.24
C ALA A 439 -11.07 16.10 -18.98
N LYS A 440 -11.73 15.73 -20.08
CA LYS A 440 -12.63 16.61 -20.84
C LYS A 440 -13.83 17.06 -20.00
N ILE A 441 -14.44 16.13 -19.25
CA ILE A 441 -15.56 16.41 -18.35
C ILE A 441 -15.13 17.45 -17.30
N ALA A 442 -13.95 17.28 -16.68
CA ALA A 442 -13.43 18.24 -15.72
C ALA A 442 -13.14 19.62 -16.33
N ALA A 443 -12.56 19.69 -17.54
CA ALA A 443 -12.33 20.95 -18.24
C ALA A 443 -13.66 21.68 -18.58
N CYS A 444 -14.66 20.95 -19.08
CA CYS A 444 -16.02 21.49 -19.30
C CYS A 444 -16.65 22.01 -18.00
N CYS A 445 -16.51 21.29 -16.88
CA CYS A 445 -17.06 21.73 -15.59
C CYS A 445 -16.34 22.99 -15.06
N LYS A 446 -15.02 23.09 -15.22
CA LYS A 446 -14.25 24.30 -14.87
C LYS A 446 -14.79 25.51 -15.64
N ALA A 447 -14.93 25.39 -16.96
CA ALA A 447 -15.44 26.46 -17.82
C ALA A 447 -16.93 26.81 -17.57
N ALA A 448 -17.74 25.83 -17.18
CA ALA A 448 -19.12 26.07 -16.75
C ALA A 448 -19.17 26.89 -15.45
N ASN A 449 -18.36 26.53 -14.46
CA ASN A 449 -18.27 27.24 -13.18
C ASN A 449 -17.69 28.66 -13.34
N GLU A 450 -16.79 28.87 -14.31
CA GLU A 450 -16.30 30.20 -14.72
C GLU A 450 -17.29 30.97 -15.62
N ASN A 451 -18.51 30.46 -15.83
CA ASN A 451 -19.60 31.09 -16.60
C ASN A 451 -19.22 31.44 -18.06
N LEU A 452 -18.42 30.61 -18.73
CA LEU A 452 -17.93 30.87 -20.11
C LEU A 452 -19.04 31.19 -21.13
N ILE A 453 -20.22 30.57 -21.03
CA ILE A 453 -21.36 30.85 -21.92
C ILE A 453 -21.88 32.28 -21.71
N ASP A 454 -21.97 32.77 -20.48
CA ASP A 454 -22.35 34.15 -20.19
C ASP A 454 -21.27 35.11 -20.73
N LEU A 455 -19.98 34.78 -20.58
CA LEU A 455 -18.87 35.59 -21.11
C LEU A 455 -18.90 35.72 -22.64
N LEU A 456 -19.24 34.66 -23.38
CA LEU A 456 -19.38 34.71 -24.85
C LEU A 456 -20.60 35.53 -25.31
N ARG A 457 -21.67 35.55 -24.50
CA ARG A 457 -22.90 36.31 -24.79
C ARG A 457 -22.74 37.79 -24.47
N PHE A 458 -22.38 38.13 -23.23
CA PHE A 458 -22.36 39.52 -22.77
C PHE A 458 -21.18 40.33 -23.30
N ARG A 459 -20.18 39.71 -23.95
CA ARG A 459 -19.20 40.43 -24.78
C ARG A 459 -19.78 41.03 -26.07
N ARG A 460 -21.04 40.74 -26.40
CA ARG A 460 -21.79 41.33 -27.52
C ARG A 460 -22.61 42.57 -27.11
N GLU A 461 -22.71 42.87 -25.82
CA GLU A 461 -23.61 43.88 -25.25
C GLU A 461 -22.85 44.82 -24.28
N PRO A 462 -23.34 46.05 -24.05
CA PRO A 462 -22.58 47.07 -23.33
C PRO A 462 -22.56 46.85 -21.80
N SER A 463 -21.33 46.75 -21.26
CA SER A 463 -20.97 46.90 -19.85
C SER A 463 -21.41 45.79 -18.86
N LEU A 464 -20.41 45.10 -18.31
CA LEU A 464 -20.57 44.06 -17.28
C LEU A 464 -21.37 44.49 -16.02
N PRO A 465 -21.32 45.75 -15.51
CA PRO A 465 -22.06 46.15 -14.31
C PRO A 465 -23.58 46.01 -14.45
N GLN A 466 -24.15 46.38 -15.60
CA GLN A 466 -25.61 46.34 -15.81
C GLN A 466 -26.16 44.90 -15.74
N TYR A 467 -25.39 43.92 -16.22
CA TYR A 467 -25.76 42.51 -16.07
C TYR A 467 -25.63 42.01 -14.62
N LEU A 468 -24.64 42.46 -13.85
CA LEU A 468 -24.52 42.10 -12.43
C LEU A 468 -25.69 42.64 -11.61
N GLU A 469 -26.20 43.84 -11.91
CA GLU A 469 -27.46 44.32 -11.36
C GLU A 469 -28.66 43.47 -11.81
N ALA A 470 -28.79 43.19 -13.12
CA ALA A 470 -29.89 42.37 -13.62
C ALA A 470 -29.91 40.94 -13.03
N LYS A 471 -28.73 40.38 -12.69
CA LYS A 471 -28.57 39.07 -12.03
C LYS A 471 -28.83 39.12 -10.52
N LYS A 472 -28.71 40.29 -9.87
CA LYS A 472 -29.20 40.54 -8.51
C LYS A 472 -30.72 40.66 -8.49
N ARG A 473 -31.29 41.55 -9.32
CA ARG A 473 -32.75 41.75 -9.43
C ARG A 473 -33.47 40.43 -9.71
N LYS A 474 -33.02 39.64 -10.69
CA LYS A 474 -33.58 38.29 -10.96
C LYS A 474 -33.39 37.22 -9.86
N ARG A 475 -32.70 37.51 -8.76
CA ARG A 475 -32.68 36.69 -7.54
C ARG A 475 -33.62 37.26 -6.48
N GLU A 476 -33.65 38.58 -6.33
CA GLU A 476 -34.55 39.32 -5.44
C GLU A 476 -36.02 39.17 -5.88
N ASP A 477 -36.32 39.31 -7.18
CA ASP A 477 -37.62 39.05 -7.82
C ASP A 477 -38.00 37.54 -7.82
N GLY A 478 -37.08 36.66 -7.42
CA GLY A 478 -37.21 35.21 -7.57
C GLY A 478 -37.80 34.47 -6.36
N GLU A 479 -38.00 35.15 -5.23
CA GLU A 479 -38.41 34.54 -3.95
C GLU A 479 -39.93 34.63 -3.67
N VAL A 480 -40.71 35.26 -4.56
CA VAL A 480 -42.16 35.50 -4.36
C VAL A 480 -43.01 35.02 -5.56
N GLU A 481 -43.19 33.70 -5.68
CA GLU A 481 -44.28 33.10 -6.47
C GLU A 481 -44.73 31.77 -5.82
N PRO A 482 -46.02 31.61 -5.44
CA PRO A 482 -46.47 30.47 -4.65
C PRO A 482 -46.64 29.18 -5.48
N PHE A 483 -46.27 28.04 -4.88
CA PHE A 483 -46.23 26.71 -5.50
C PHE A 483 -47.63 26.14 -5.85
N SER A 484 -48.29 26.69 -6.86
CA SER A 484 -49.65 26.32 -7.27
C SER A 484 -49.72 24.95 -7.98
N LYS A 485 -50.18 23.93 -7.25
CA LYS A 485 -50.27 22.53 -7.70
C LYS A 485 -51.30 22.35 -8.84
N ARG A 486 -50.88 22.46 -10.10
CA ARG A 486 -51.72 22.06 -11.26
C ARG A 486 -51.86 20.53 -11.37
N HIS A 487 -52.87 19.97 -10.69
CA HIS A 487 -53.35 18.62 -10.93
C HIS A 487 -53.85 18.48 -12.37
N LYS A 488 -53.17 17.66 -13.19
CA LYS A 488 -53.60 17.34 -14.55
C LYS A 488 -54.66 16.22 -14.53
N LYS A 489 -55.93 16.57 -14.24
CA LYS A 489 -57.07 15.68 -14.55
C LYS A 489 -57.16 15.52 -16.07
N GLY A 490 -56.89 14.32 -16.57
CA GLY A 490 -57.25 13.87 -17.91
C GLY A 490 -58.28 12.77 -17.78
N GLN A 491 -59.53 13.06 -18.13
CA GLN A 491 -60.67 12.16 -17.96
C GLN A 491 -61.38 12.01 -19.31
N SER A 492 -61.36 10.81 -19.86
CA SER A 492 -62.06 10.45 -21.10
C SER A 492 -62.55 9.02 -20.97
N GLN A 493 -63.87 8.85 -20.90
CA GLN A 493 -64.55 7.56 -20.84
C GLN A 493 -64.76 7.01 -22.25
N THR A 494 -64.66 5.69 -22.40
CA THR A 494 -65.41 4.93 -23.41
C THR A 494 -65.83 3.59 -22.77
N GLU A 495 -66.99 3.10 -23.18
CA GLU A 495 -67.73 2.07 -22.42
C GLU A 495 -67.31 0.61 -22.70
N PRO A 496 -67.67 -0.34 -21.81
CA PRO A 496 -67.19 -1.72 -21.88
C PRO A 496 -68.00 -2.58 -22.85
N SER A 497 -67.37 -3.66 -23.32
CA SER A 497 -68.08 -4.80 -23.93
C SER A 497 -67.55 -6.11 -23.35
N ASN A 498 -68.45 -6.92 -22.80
CA ASN A 498 -68.13 -8.24 -22.27
C ASN A 498 -67.97 -9.24 -23.42
N ASN A 499 -66.90 -10.05 -23.39
CA ASN A 499 -66.99 -11.41 -23.91
C ASN A 499 -66.06 -12.36 -23.15
N MET A 500 -66.52 -13.59 -22.88
CA MET A 500 -65.78 -14.57 -22.07
C MET A 500 -64.93 -15.50 -22.93
N GLY A 501 -63.64 -15.63 -22.60
CA GLY A 501 -62.68 -16.44 -23.35
C GLY A 501 -61.62 -17.10 -22.47
N LYS A 502 -61.92 -18.33 -22.04
CA LYS A 502 -61.10 -19.35 -21.33
C LYS A 502 -59.57 -19.10 -21.23
N PRO A 503 -58.93 -19.36 -20.07
CA PRO A 503 -57.48 -19.27 -19.94
C PRO A 503 -56.76 -20.30 -20.82
N LYS A 504 -55.76 -19.85 -21.59
CA LYS A 504 -54.75 -20.73 -22.20
C LYS A 504 -53.43 -20.55 -21.47
N VAL A 505 -52.82 -21.67 -21.06
CA VAL A 505 -51.42 -21.73 -20.68
C VAL A 505 -50.56 -21.30 -21.88
N TRP A 506 -49.52 -20.51 -21.64
CA TRP A 506 -48.48 -20.19 -22.62
C TRP A 506 -47.11 -20.53 -22.03
N GLU A 507 -46.36 -21.36 -22.74
CA GLU A 507 -44.99 -21.73 -22.38
C GLU A 507 -44.00 -20.62 -22.76
N ALA A 508 -42.91 -20.51 -22.00
CA ALA A 508 -41.90 -19.47 -22.19
C ALA A 508 -40.95 -19.79 -23.35
N HIS A 509 -41.36 -19.48 -24.59
CA HIS A 509 -40.46 -19.55 -25.75
C HIS A 509 -39.40 -18.43 -25.72
N LEU A 510 -38.13 -18.84 -25.77
CA LEU A 510 -36.97 -17.95 -25.88
C LEU A 510 -36.86 -17.35 -27.31
N PRO A 511 -36.36 -16.10 -27.46
CA PRO A 511 -36.15 -15.51 -28.78
C PRO A 511 -35.02 -16.20 -29.56
N ALA A 512 -35.21 -16.34 -30.88
CA ALA A 512 -34.30 -17.07 -31.75
C ALA A 512 -32.95 -16.36 -31.98
N ARG A 513 -31.90 -17.16 -32.24
CA ARG A 513 -30.60 -16.66 -32.71
C ARG A 513 -30.65 -16.33 -34.21
N PRO A 514 -30.01 -15.23 -34.67
CA PRO A 514 -29.76 -15.02 -36.10
C PRO A 514 -28.78 -16.06 -36.65
N HIS A 515 -29.08 -16.60 -37.84
CA HIS A 515 -28.11 -17.40 -38.60
C HIS A 515 -27.14 -16.49 -39.36
N GLY A 516 -25.84 -16.70 -39.17
CA GLY A 516 -24.77 -16.13 -40.00
C GLY A 516 -23.90 -17.27 -40.54
N HIS A 517 -23.73 -17.33 -41.87
CA HIS A 517 -22.89 -18.35 -42.49
C HIS A 517 -21.40 -18.09 -42.24
N LEU A 518 -20.64 -19.16 -42.01
CA LEU A 518 -19.18 -19.19 -42.10
C LEU A 518 -18.76 -20.26 -43.13
N PRO A 519 -17.70 -20.03 -43.92
CA PRO A 519 -17.22 -20.98 -44.92
C PRO A 519 -16.44 -22.15 -44.28
N TYR A 520 -16.40 -23.27 -44.99
CA TYR A 520 -15.61 -24.44 -44.60
C TYR A 520 -14.09 -24.18 -44.65
N PRO A 521 -13.29 -24.72 -43.71
CA PRO A 521 -11.85 -24.83 -43.87
C PRO A 521 -11.49 -26.00 -44.82
N PRO A 522 -10.41 -25.90 -45.61
CA PRO A 522 -9.93 -27.00 -46.44
C PRO A 522 -9.28 -28.11 -45.58
N ARG A 523 -9.39 -29.36 -46.04
CA ARG A 523 -8.60 -30.48 -45.49
C ARG A 523 -7.13 -30.31 -45.90
N TYR A 524 -6.22 -30.41 -44.93
CA TYR A 524 -4.81 -30.68 -45.20
C TYR A 524 -4.41 -32.05 -44.66
N THR A 525 -3.66 -32.80 -45.46
CA THR A 525 -3.04 -34.07 -45.08
C THR A 525 -1.79 -33.84 -44.24
N ALA A 526 -1.48 -34.79 -43.35
CA ALA A 526 -0.30 -34.71 -42.49
C ALA A 526 0.98 -35.15 -43.21
N PRO A 527 2.12 -34.46 -42.95
CA PRO A 527 3.45 -35.04 -43.04
C PRO A 527 4.07 -35.29 -41.64
N SER A 528 5.12 -36.11 -41.63
CA SER A 528 5.85 -36.62 -40.45
C SER A 528 6.63 -35.54 -39.67
N PRO A 529 7.02 -35.80 -38.40
CA PRO A 529 7.59 -34.77 -37.52
C PRO A 529 9.04 -34.40 -37.87
N SER A 530 9.36 -33.12 -37.73
CA SER A 530 10.73 -32.60 -37.69
C SER A 530 10.91 -31.67 -36.48
N LEU A 531 12.12 -31.61 -35.92
CA LEU A 531 12.40 -30.79 -34.74
C LEU A 531 12.51 -29.32 -35.16
N HIS A 532 11.73 -28.43 -34.55
CA HIS A 532 12.20 -27.12 -34.08
C HIS A 532 11.24 -26.53 -33.03
N ARG A 533 11.77 -25.70 -32.14
CA ARG A 533 11.11 -25.20 -30.93
C ARG A 533 10.91 -23.68 -30.99
N PRO A 534 9.70 -23.16 -31.21
CA PRO A 534 9.43 -21.72 -31.14
C PRO A 534 9.39 -21.25 -29.68
N GLN A 535 10.08 -20.15 -29.38
CA GLN A 535 9.83 -19.39 -28.15
C GLN A 535 8.69 -18.39 -28.41
N PHE A 536 7.61 -18.44 -27.64
CA PHE A 536 6.59 -17.39 -27.62
C PHE A 536 6.78 -16.50 -26.39
N THR A 537 7.05 -15.22 -26.63
CA THR A 537 6.91 -14.16 -25.62
C THR A 537 5.97 -13.09 -26.19
N PRO A 538 5.04 -12.54 -25.38
CA PRO A 538 4.10 -11.53 -25.87
C PRO A 538 4.82 -10.19 -26.07
N TYR A 539 4.86 -9.73 -27.31
CA TYR A 539 5.53 -8.49 -27.70
C TYR A 539 4.69 -7.28 -27.28
N MET A 540 5.21 -6.44 -26.37
CA MET A 540 4.66 -5.09 -26.17
C MET A 540 5.33 -4.11 -27.14
N PRO A 541 4.58 -3.22 -27.83
CA PRO A 541 5.15 -2.24 -28.72
C PRO A 541 5.88 -1.14 -27.94
N LEU A 542 7.20 -1.21 -27.87
CA LEU A 542 8.04 -0.12 -27.38
C LEU A 542 7.84 1.11 -28.27
N GLN A 543 7.50 2.25 -27.65
CA GLN A 543 7.54 3.54 -28.33
C GLN A 543 8.98 3.83 -28.74
N ARG A 544 9.21 4.11 -30.03
CA ARG A 544 10.55 4.49 -30.53
C ARG A 544 10.95 5.84 -29.93
N PRO A 545 12.19 6.02 -29.45
CA PRO A 545 12.69 7.33 -29.07
C PRO A 545 12.69 8.26 -30.30
N TYR A 546 12.27 9.50 -30.08
CA TYR A 546 12.20 10.52 -31.13
C TYR A 546 13.62 10.89 -31.59
N ARG A 547 14.01 10.49 -32.80
CA ARG A 547 15.20 11.06 -33.46
C ARG A 547 14.88 12.50 -33.85
N GLY A 548 15.65 13.45 -33.32
CA GLY A 548 15.63 14.83 -33.81
C GLY A 548 16.05 14.90 -35.30
N PRO A 549 15.67 15.96 -36.01
CA PRO A 549 16.06 16.15 -37.40
C PRO A 549 17.59 16.26 -37.54
N PRO A 550 18.18 15.79 -38.66
CA PRO A 550 19.61 15.95 -38.91
C PRO A 550 19.99 17.44 -39.07
N PRO A 551 21.20 17.85 -38.66
CA PRO A 551 21.65 19.23 -38.84
C PRO A 551 21.81 19.55 -40.34
N ASN A 552 21.33 20.72 -40.74
CA ASN A 552 21.50 21.22 -42.11
C ASN A 552 22.99 21.34 -42.46
N ARG A 553 23.41 20.70 -43.57
CA ARG A 553 24.63 21.09 -44.28
C ARG A 553 24.28 22.07 -45.41
N ARG A 554 25.08 23.13 -45.47
CA ARG A 554 25.24 24.08 -46.58
C ARG A 554 26.69 24.63 -46.50
N PRO A 555 27.24 25.23 -47.56
CA PRO A 555 26.68 25.33 -48.92
C PRO A 555 26.45 23.97 -49.57
#